data_AF-A0A958M878-F1
#
_entry.id   AF-A0A958M878-F1
#
_cell.length_a   1.000
_cell.length_b   1.000
_cell.length_c   1.000
_cell.angle_alpha   90.00
_cell.angle_beta   90.00
_cell.angle_gamma   90.00
#
_symmetry.space_group_name_H-M   'P 1'
#
loop_
_entity.id
_entity.type
_entity.pdbx_description
1 polymer ?
#
loop_
_entity_poly.entity_id
_entity_poly.type
_entity_poly.pdbx_seq_one_letter_code
_entity_poly.pdbx_strand_id
1 'polypeptide(L)'
;MVKLFRFIVITGILAHFSFSAHAQQEERKINIRYGGNYTRNETRFPGASIFTKDNRQVQIEHQGVDLWCDVAVYYQNENRIRARGNVFFKQGDSITMNSEYVEYDGNTKIAYAREKVRLRNADMTLSTDTLYFDRNLQEAYYNSFGAIRDSVNILTSNKGRYYLVPRKYQFLSDVNIKNSQYTLNSAQLDYYTTTRHAYMYGPSTISGKDYKVYCERGFYNTTSENGYFVKKSRIDYNNRIIYGDSLYFEKNTGFASATNRIKVIDTINKSVVKGHYAEVFKEKDSVFITKRAVFINR
;
A
#
# COMPACT_ATOMS: atom_id res chain seq x y z
N MET A 1 81.17 -27.75 -10.98
CA MET A 1 80.00 -28.06 -10.12
C MET A 1 79.57 -26.72 -9.54
N VAL A 2 78.48 -26.05 -9.94
CA VAL A 2 77.08 -26.47 -10.12
C VAL A 2 76.44 -25.60 -11.21
N LYS A 3 75.70 -26.17 -12.16
CA LYS A 3 74.84 -25.43 -13.12
C LYS A 3 73.46 -25.24 -12.48
N LEU A 4 72.96 -24.00 -12.41
CA LEU A 4 71.61 -23.69 -11.94
C LEU A 4 70.75 -23.27 -13.14
N PHE A 5 69.77 -24.11 -13.50
CA PHE A 5 68.73 -23.82 -14.48
C PHE A 5 67.70 -22.86 -13.86
N ARG A 6 67.32 -21.79 -14.57
CA ARG A 6 66.12 -20.99 -14.25
C ARG A 6 65.20 -20.97 -15.46
N PHE A 7 64.05 -21.62 -15.30
CA PHE A 7 62.88 -21.52 -16.18
C PHE A 7 62.18 -20.18 -15.93
N ILE A 8 61.88 -19.43 -17.00
CA ILE A 8 60.96 -18.29 -16.97
C ILE A 8 59.65 -18.77 -17.61
N VAL A 9 58.58 -18.79 -16.82
CA VAL A 9 57.21 -19.09 -17.26
C VAL A 9 56.56 -17.77 -17.70
N ILE A 10 56.19 -17.67 -18.96
CA ILE A 10 55.41 -16.54 -19.51
C ILE A 10 53.94 -16.95 -19.47
N THR A 11 53.17 -16.43 -18.52
CA THR A 11 51.71 -16.54 -18.51
C THR A 11 51.09 -15.36 -19.28
N GLY A 12 50.56 -15.63 -20.47
CA GLY A 12 49.74 -14.70 -21.24
C GLY A 12 48.32 -14.63 -20.68
N ILE A 13 47.85 -13.44 -20.34
CA ILE A 13 46.47 -13.18 -19.90
C ILE A 13 45.64 -12.85 -21.16
N LEU A 14 44.76 -13.77 -21.55
CA LEU A 14 43.76 -13.54 -22.58
C LEU A 14 42.55 -12.85 -21.92
N ALA A 15 42.35 -11.56 -22.20
CA ALA A 15 41.17 -10.82 -21.77
C ALA A 15 39.99 -11.12 -22.71
N HIS A 16 39.07 -11.98 -22.28
CA HIS A 16 37.78 -12.15 -22.94
C HIS A 16 36.86 -10.97 -22.63
N PHE A 17 36.77 -10.03 -23.57
CA PHE A 17 35.71 -9.03 -23.60
C PHE A 17 34.40 -9.69 -24.05
N SER A 18 33.52 -10.02 -23.10
CA SER A 18 32.15 -10.43 -23.40
C SER A 18 31.31 -9.20 -23.74
N PHE A 19 31.05 -9.00 -25.04
CA PHE A 19 30.15 -7.97 -25.53
C PHE A 19 28.70 -8.44 -25.31
N SER A 20 28.06 -8.00 -24.23
CA SER A 20 26.64 -8.25 -24.01
C SER A 20 25.80 -7.38 -24.94
N ALA A 21 25.48 -7.89 -26.13
CA ALA A 21 24.47 -7.31 -27.00
C ALA A 21 23.12 -7.35 -26.29
N HIS A 22 22.65 -6.19 -25.83
CA HIS A 22 21.27 -6.04 -25.37
C HIS A 22 20.37 -6.09 -26.61
N ALA A 23 19.76 -7.24 -26.87
CA ALA A 23 18.68 -7.34 -27.85
C ALA A 23 17.55 -6.44 -27.35
N GLN A 24 17.32 -5.32 -28.04
CA GLN A 24 16.18 -4.44 -27.79
C GLN A 24 14.92 -5.23 -28.11
N GLN A 25 14.21 -5.66 -27.06
CA GLN A 25 12.99 -6.42 -27.19
C GLN A 25 11.96 -5.55 -27.92
N GLU A 26 11.51 -6.00 -29.09
CA GLU A 26 10.50 -5.29 -29.88
C GLU A 26 9.25 -5.06 -29.03
N GLU A 27 8.83 -3.78 -28.92
CA GLU A 27 7.63 -3.43 -28.18
C GLU A 27 6.41 -4.04 -28.86
N ARG A 28 5.80 -5.04 -28.20
CA ARG A 28 4.58 -5.66 -28.74
C ARG A 28 3.50 -4.60 -28.87
N LYS A 29 2.77 -4.65 -29.99
CA LYS A 29 1.67 -3.72 -30.24
C LYS A 29 0.38 -4.19 -29.56
N ILE A 30 -0.46 -3.22 -29.21
CA ILE A 30 -1.84 -3.45 -28.77
C ILE A 30 -2.60 -4.20 -29.89
N ASN A 31 -3.35 -5.23 -29.50
CA ASN A 31 -4.11 -6.06 -30.42
C ASN A 31 -5.61 -5.87 -30.20
N ILE A 32 -6.35 -5.55 -31.26
CA ILE A 32 -7.82 -5.51 -31.23
C ILE A 32 -8.33 -6.93 -31.48
N ARG A 33 -8.73 -7.64 -30.41
CA ARG A 33 -9.28 -9.00 -30.50
C ARG A 33 -10.69 -9.01 -31.10
N TYR A 34 -11.47 -7.99 -30.78
CA TYR A 34 -12.82 -7.79 -31.33
C TYR A 34 -13.13 -6.31 -31.42
N GLY A 35 -13.47 -5.82 -32.61
CA GLY A 35 -13.69 -4.39 -32.87
C GLY A 35 -15.16 -3.94 -32.97
N GLY A 36 -16.10 -4.87 -33.15
CA GLY A 36 -17.48 -4.51 -33.50
C GLY A 36 -17.53 -3.65 -34.77
N ASN A 37 -18.23 -2.51 -34.68
CA ASN A 37 -18.33 -1.54 -35.76
C ASN A 37 -17.04 -0.71 -35.90
N TYR A 38 -16.61 -0.48 -37.14
CA TYR A 38 -15.39 0.27 -37.47
C TYR A 38 -15.70 1.60 -38.14
N THR A 39 -15.09 2.69 -37.65
CA THR A 39 -15.16 4.01 -38.29
C THR A 39 -13.83 4.75 -38.19
N ARG A 40 -13.70 5.83 -38.96
CA ARG A 40 -12.60 6.80 -38.87
C ARG A 40 -13.16 8.21 -38.83
N ASN A 41 -12.50 9.10 -38.10
CA ASN A 41 -12.82 10.51 -38.08
C ASN A 41 -11.52 11.32 -37.97
N GLU A 42 -10.93 11.66 -39.11
CA GLU A 42 -9.64 12.35 -39.16
C GLU A 42 -9.70 13.76 -38.56
N THR A 43 -10.88 14.39 -38.49
CA THR A 43 -11.06 15.71 -37.88
C THR A 43 -10.98 15.66 -36.34
N ARG A 44 -11.61 14.66 -35.72
CA ARG A 44 -11.66 14.54 -34.25
C ARG A 44 -10.57 13.65 -33.67
N PHE A 45 -10.16 12.63 -34.42
CA PHE A 45 -9.19 11.62 -34.01
C PHE A 45 -8.23 11.28 -35.18
N PRO A 46 -7.36 12.21 -35.57
CA PRO A 46 -6.46 12.05 -36.70
C PRO A 46 -5.57 10.81 -36.54
N GLY A 47 -5.51 9.99 -37.60
CA GLY A 47 -4.71 8.77 -37.65
C GLY A 47 -5.22 7.62 -36.76
N ALA A 48 -6.40 7.75 -36.15
CA ALA A 48 -6.95 6.75 -35.25
C ALA A 48 -8.04 5.90 -35.89
N SER A 49 -8.09 4.64 -35.49
CA SER A 49 -9.21 3.74 -35.73
C SER A 49 -10.21 3.78 -34.59
N ILE A 50 -11.50 3.91 -34.90
CA ILE A 50 -12.57 3.96 -33.90
C ILE A 50 -13.38 2.67 -33.99
N PHE A 51 -13.43 1.96 -32.89
CA PHE A 51 -14.17 0.72 -32.70
C PHE A 51 -15.32 0.97 -31.74
N THR A 52 -16.52 0.52 -32.09
CA THR A 52 -17.72 0.69 -31.27
C THR A 52 -18.41 -0.65 -31.11
N LYS A 53 -18.86 -0.96 -29.89
CA LYS A 53 -19.58 -2.18 -29.58
C LYS A 53 -20.80 -2.36 -30.49
N ASP A 54 -21.14 -3.62 -30.71
CA ASP A 54 -22.41 -4.04 -31.30
C ASP A 54 -23.18 -4.83 -30.24
N ASN A 55 -23.46 -6.11 -30.47
CA ASN A 55 -23.97 -7.04 -29.48
C ASN A 55 -22.92 -7.44 -28.43
N ARG A 56 -21.64 -7.11 -28.66
CA ARG A 56 -20.52 -7.41 -27.76
C ARG A 56 -19.59 -6.20 -27.62
N GLN A 57 -19.00 -6.05 -26.44
CA GLN A 57 -18.00 -5.01 -26.18
C GLN A 57 -16.76 -5.20 -27.05
N VAL A 58 -16.12 -4.08 -27.42
CA VAL A 58 -14.79 -4.08 -28.05
C VAL A 58 -13.82 -4.75 -27.08
N GLN A 59 -13.00 -5.69 -27.58
CA GLN A 59 -11.99 -6.38 -26.79
C GLN A 59 -10.60 -6.06 -27.35
N ILE A 60 -9.72 -5.66 -26.44
CA ILE A 60 -8.34 -5.31 -26.70
C ILE A 60 -7.46 -6.19 -25.81
N GLU A 61 -6.36 -6.68 -26.37
CA GLU A 61 -5.35 -7.43 -25.63
C GLU A 61 -3.97 -6.80 -25.81
N HIS A 62 -3.21 -6.73 -24.73
CA HIS A 62 -1.82 -6.33 -24.79
C HIS A 62 -0.97 -6.98 -23.69
N GLN A 63 -0.14 -7.96 -24.09
CA GLN A 63 0.80 -8.65 -23.20
C GLN A 63 0.11 -9.25 -21.97
N GLY A 64 -0.96 -10.03 -22.17
CA GLY A 64 -1.66 -10.73 -21.08
C GLY A 64 -2.56 -9.84 -20.23
N VAL A 65 -2.86 -8.63 -20.72
CA VAL A 65 -3.96 -7.80 -20.23
C VAL A 65 -5.07 -7.78 -21.26
N ASP A 66 -6.29 -7.99 -20.80
CA ASP A 66 -7.49 -7.78 -21.58
C ASP A 66 -8.20 -6.50 -21.12
N LEU A 67 -8.74 -5.76 -22.08
CA LEU A 67 -9.54 -4.57 -21.86
C LEU A 67 -10.82 -4.68 -22.71
N TRP A 68 -11.97 -4.51 -22.07
CA TRP A 68 -13.27 -4.41 -22.73
C TRP A 68 -13.86 -3.02 -22.56
N CYS A 69 -14.54 -2.52 -23.59
CA CYS A 69 -15.22 -1.23 -23.53
C CYS A 69 -16.30 -1.10 -24.61
N ASP A 70 -17.13 -0.07 -24.47
CA ASP A 70 -18.16 0.26 -25.45
C ASP A 70 -17.58 0.97 -26.69
N VAL A 71 -16.59 1.84 -26.51
CA VAL A 71 -15.89 2.54 -27.61
C VAL A 71 -14.39 2.55 -27.37
N ALA A 72 -13.60 2.21 -28.39
CA ALA A 72 -12.16 2.32 -28.37
C ALA A 72 -11.63 3.19 -29.52
N VAL A 73 -10.79 4.16 -29.22
CA VAL A 73 -10.04 4.95 -30.19
C VAL A 73 -8.59 4.53 -30.13
N TYR A 74 -8.14 3.80 -31.16
CA TYR A 74 -6.81 3.23 -31.24
C TYR A 74 -5.91 4.03 -32.18
N TYR A 75 -4.80 4.54 -31.65
CA TYR A 75 -3.75 5.24 -32.39
C TYR A 75 -2.62 4.24 -32.68
N GLN A 76 -2.66 3.58 -33.83
CA GLN A 76 -1.71 2.52 -34.20
C GLN A 76 -0.25 2.98 -34.11
N ASN A 77 0.06 4.14 -34.68
CA ASN A 77 1.43 4.67 -34.76
C ASN A 77 1.99 5.00 -33.37
N GLU A 78 1.12 5.44 -32.46
CA GLU A 78 1.48 5.76 -31.07
C GLU A 78 1.43 4.53 -30.15
N ASN A 79 0.88 3.40 -30.62
CA ASN A 79 0.55 2.23 -29.81
C ASN A 79 -0.29 2.60 -28.57
N ARG A 80 -1.24 3.51 -28.73
CA ARG A 80 -2.05 4.06 -27.63
C ARG A 80 -3.54 3.84 -27.88
N ILE A 81 -4.29 3.53 -26.82
CA ILE A 81 -5.74 3.36 -26.91
C ILE A 81 -6.46 4.22 -25.87
N ARG A 82 -7.61 4.79 -26.28
CA ARG A 82 -8.57 5.44 -25.39
C ARG A 82 -9.86 4.64 -25.41
N ALA A 83 -10.22 4.06 -24.27
CA ALA A 83 -11.41 3.24 -24.09
C ALA A 83 -12.46 4.00 -23.26
N ARG A 84 -13.72 3.94 -23.69
CA ARG A 84 -14.86 4.68 -23.12
C ARG A 84 -16.08 3.77 -22.94
N GLY A 85 -16.79 3.99 -21.84
CA GLY A 85 -18.06 3.36 -21.49
C GLY A 85 -17.87 1.91 -21.03
N ASN A 86 -18.37 1.61 -19.83
CA ASN A 86 -18.36 0.26 -19.25
C ASN A 86 -16.99 -0.43 -19.37
N VAL A 87 -15.91 0.29 -19.06
CA VAL A 87 -14.55 -0.20 -19.25
C VAL A 87 -14.23 -1.24 -18.20
N PHE A 88 -13.79 -2.41 -18.64
CA PHE A 88 -13.32 -3.50 -17.79
C PHE A 88 -11.89 -3.89 -18.18
N PHE A 89 -10.96 -3.79 -17.24
CA PHE A 89 -9.56 -4.15 -17.41
C PHE A 89 -9.24 -5.38 -16.56
N LYS A 90 -8.55 -6.37 -17.12
CA LYS A 90 -8.15 -7.60 -16.41
C LYS A 90 -6.67 -7.91 -16.69
N GLN A 91 -5.88 -8.12 -15.63
CA GLN A 91 -4.49 -8.58 -15.72
C GLN A 91 -4.35 -9.98 -15.11
N GLY A 92 -4.32 -11.00 -15.97
CA GLY A 92 -4.40 -12.39 -15.54
C GLY A 92 -5.56 -12.61 -14.56
N ASP A 93 -5.38 -13.47 -13.57
CA ASP A 93 -6.40 -13.69 -12.53
C ASP A 93 -6.18 -12.86 -11.26
N SER A 94 -5.17 -11.99 -11.28
CA SER A 94 -4.73 -11.25 -10.09
C SER A 94 -5.57 -10.00 -9.82
N ILE A 95 -5.91 -9.25 -10.87
CA ILE A 95 -6.44 -7.89 -10.75
C ILE A 95 -7.48 -7.61 -11.83
N THR A 96 -8.56 -6.98 -11.40
CA THR A 96 -9.57 -6.41 -12.28
C THR A 96 -9.83 -4.96 -11.94
N MET A 97 -10.19 -4.14 -12.93
CA MET A 97 -10.57 -2.75 -12.74
C MET A 97 -11.78 -2.41 -13.60
N ASN A 98 -12.73 -1.68 -13.02
CA ASN A 98 -13.86 -1.12 -13.75
C ASN A 98 -13.77 0.41 -13.72
N SER A 99 -14.12 1.08 -14.81
CA SER A 99 -14.23 2.54 -14.90
C SER A 99 -15.10 2.97 -16.09
N GLU A 100 -15.38 4.26 -16.25
CA GLU A 100 -16.02 4.77 -17.47
C GLU A 100 -14.99 5.14 -18.56
N TYR A 101 -13.73 5.38 -18.18
CA TYR A 101 -12.67 5.75 -19.11
C TYR A 101 -11.33 5.12 -18.74
N VAL A 102 -10.56 4.75 -19.76
CA VAL A 102 -9.14 4.37 -19.67
C VAL A 102 -8.36 4.94 -20.85
N GLU A 103 -7.23 5.59 -20.59
CA GLU A 103 -6.15 5.73 -21.57
C GLU A 103 -5.07 4.71 -21.27
N TYR A 104 -4.59 4.00 -22.28
CA TYR A 104 -3.54 3.01 -22.13
C TYR A 104 -2.49 3.18 -23.23
N ASP A 105 -1.24 3.30 -22.81
CA ASP A 105 -0.07 3.36 -23.69
C ASP A 105 0.61 1.99 -23.70
N GLY A 106 0.68 1.35 -24.87
CA GLY A 106 1.27 0.03 -25.03
C GLY A 106 2.79 0.02 -24.94
N ASN A 107 3.47 1.14 -25.18
CA ASN A 107 4.93 1.24 -25.11
C ASN A 107 5.36 1.39 -23.64
N THR A 108 4.80 2.38 -22.94
CA THR A 108 5.12 2.63 -21.53
C THR A 108 4.39 1.70 -20.57
N LYS A 109 3.31 1.06 -21.03
CA LYS A 109 2.41 0.19 -20.24
C LYS A 109 1.76 0.89 -19.05
N ILE A 110 1.56 2.19 -19.16
CA ILE A 110 0.84 3.01 -18.18
C ILE A 110 -0.64 3.06 -18.58
N ALA A 111 -1.51 2.77 -17.62
CA ALA A 111 -2.95 3.00 -17.73
C ALA A 111 -3.38 4.17 -16.85
N TYR A 112 -4.19 5.06 -17.39
CA TYR A 112 -4.88 6.13 -16.67
C TYR A 112 -6.38 5.86 -16.74
N ALA A 113 -6.99 5.59 -15.60
CA ALA A 113 -8.43 5.36 -15.48
C ALA A 113 -9.09 6.49 -14.70
N ARG A 114 -10.30 6.87 -15.09
CA ARG A 114 -11.10 7.85 -14.35
C ARG A 114 -12.58 7.50 -14.40
N GLU A 115 -13.33 8.16 -13.52
CA GLU A 115 -14.78 8.05 -13.35
C GLU A 115 -15.22 6.65 -12.88
N LYS A 116 -15.72 6.59 -11.64
CA LYS A 116 -16.18 5.35 -10.97
C LYS A 116 -15.13 4.23 -10.95
N VAL A 117 -13.85 4.56 -10.79
CA VAL A 117 -12.78 3.57 -10.79
C VAL A 117 -12.92 2.62 -9.60
N ARG A 118 -12.97 1.33 -9.89
CA ARG A 118 -13.00 0.23 -8.90
C ARG A 118 -11.98 -0.83 -9.26
N LEU A 119 -10.84 -0.80 -8.59
CA LEU A 119 -9.77 -1.81 -8.68
C LEU A 119 -10.03 -2.91 -7.65
N ARG A 120 -9.96 -4.18 -8.05
CA ARG A 120 -10.20 -5.34 -7.19
C ARG A 120 -9.09 -6.36 -7.35
N ASN A 121 -8.73 -6.97 -6.23
CA ASN A 121 -7.93 -8.19 -6.16
C ASN A 121 -8.67 -9.22 -5.28
N ALA A 122 -8.00 -10.31 -4.89
CA ALA A 122 -8.59 -11.35 -4.04
C ALA A 122 -8.98 -10.87 -2.63
N ASP A 123 -8.34 -9.81 -2.11
CA ASP A 123 -8.44 -9.45 -0.69
C ASP A 123 -9.28 -8.17 -0.47
N MET A 124 -9.34 -7.27 -1.45
CA MET A 124 -9.91 -5.94 -1.26
C MET A 124 -10.38 -5.26 -2.55
N THR A 125 -11.19 -4.22 -2.38
CA THR A 125 -11.65 -3.32 -3.44
C THR A 125 -11.24 -1.88 -3.13
N LEU A 126 -10.48 -1.25 -4.04
CA LEU A 126 -10.17 0.17 -4.04
C LEU A 126 -11.15 0.92 -4.94
N SER A 127 -11.83 1.93 -4.40
CA SER A 127 -12.67 2.88 -5.13
C SER A 127 -12.05 4.27 -5.10
N THR A 128 -11.92 4.91 -6.25
CA THR A 128 -11.47 6.31 -6.38
C THR A 128 -12.03 6.94 -7.64
N ASP A 129 -11.88 8.26 -7.78
CA ASP A 129 -12.23 8.96 -9.01
C ASP A 129 -11.23 8.68 -10.13
N THR A 130 -9.93 8.80 -9.82
CA THR A 130 -8.84 8.70 -10.79
C THR A 130 -7.75 7.75 -10.28
N LEU A 131 -7.29 6.85 -11.16
CA LEU A 131 -6.26 5.87 -10.85
C LEU A 131 -5.24 5.78 -11.99
N TYR A 132 -3.96 5.73 -11.63
CA TYR A 132 -2.86 5.42 -12.52
C TYR A 132 -2.38 4.02 -12.21
N PHE A 133 -2.07 3.23 -13.24
CA PHE A 133 -1.52 1.90 -13.08
C PHE A 133 -0.30 1.71 -13.98
N ASP A 134 0.88 1.58 -13.36
CA ASP A 134 2.13 1.24 -14.02
C ASP A 134 2.31 -0.28 -14.00
N ARG A 135 2.22 -0.90 -15.17
CA ARG A 135 2.38 -2.36 -15.30
C ARG A 135 3.83 -2.81 -15.27
N ASN A 136 4.80 -1.95 -15.52
CA ASN A 136 6.21 -2.36 -15.42
C ASN A 136 6.61 -2.46 -13.95
N LEU A 137 6.19 -1.47 -13.15
CA LEU A 137 6.43 -1.46 -11.70
C LEU A 137 5.44 -2.33 -10.91
N GLN A 138 4.30 -2.68 -11.53
CA GLN A 138 3.19 -3.35 -10.85
C GLN A 138 2.71 -2.50 -9.66
N GLU A 139 2.42 -1.22 -9.94
CA GLU A 139 2.00 -0.22 -8.97
C GLU A 139 0.78 0.56 -9.44
N ALA A 140 -0.26 0.62 -8.61
CA ALA A 140 -1.43 1.47 -8.86
C ALA A 140 -1.46 2.61 -7.85
N TYR A 141 -1.72 3.85 -8.28
CA TYR A 141 -1.78 4.99 -7.36
C TYR A 141 -2.86 5.98 -7.73
N TYR A 142 -3.31 6.73 -6.72
CA TYR A 142 -4.32 7.77 -6.84
C TYR A 142 -3.89 9.01 -6.07
N ASN A 143 -4.27 10.18 -6.61
CA ASN A 143 -4.03 11.49 -6.01
C ASN A 143 -5.34 12.23 -5.70
N SER A 144 -6.40 11.45 -5.48
CA SER A 144 -7.77 11.87 -5.16
C SER A 144 -8.27 11.09 -3.94
N PHE A 145 -9.43 11.45 -3.38
CA PHE A 145 -10.03 10.62 -2.34
C PHE A 145 -10.17 9.16 -2.80
N GLY A 146 -9.70 8.23 -1.97
CA GLY A 146 -9.73 6.79 -2.20
C GLY A 146 -10.29 6.07 -0.98
N ALA A 147 -11.14 5.07 -1.24
CA ALA A 147 -11.71 4.20 -0.23
C ALA A 147 -11.40 2.74 -0.55
N ILE A 148 -10.76 2.04 0.37
CA ILE A 148 -10.45 0.62 0.27
C ILE A 148 -11.31 -0.14 1.26
N ARG A 149 -11.88 -1.24 0.79
CA ARG A 149 -12.68 -2.14 1.62
C ARG A 149 -12.10 -3.54 1.52
N ASP A 150 -11.74 -4.10 2.66
CA ASP A 150 -11.43 -5.53 2.81
C ASP A 150 -12.57 -6.23 3.58
N SER A 151 -12.37 -7.48 4.02
CA SER A 151 -13.38 -8.26 4.72
C SER A 151 -13.85 -7.66 6.06
N VAL A 152 -13.04 -6.82 6.70
CA VAL A 152 -13.27 -6.34 8.08
C VAL A 152 -13.07 -4.83 8.26
N ASN A 153 -12.30 -4.19 7.39
CA ASN A 153 -11.89 -2.79 7.50
C ASN A 153 -12.37 -1.96 6.30
N ILE A 154 -12.67 -0.70 6.58
CA ILE A 154 -12.78 0.37 5.59
C ILE A 154 -11.63 1.34 5.84
N LEU A 155 -10.82 1.58 4.81
CA LEU A 155 -9.69 2.49 4.84
C LEU A 155 -9.94 3.65 3.87
N THR A 156 -9.69 4.89 4.27
CA THR A 156 -9.81 6.06 3.40
C THR A 156 -8.57 6.95 3.48
N SER A 157 -8.23 7.60 2.38
CA SER A 157 -7.12 8.57 2.29
C SER A 157 -7.26 9.46 1.05
N ASN A 158 -6.52 10.58 1.02
CA ASN A 158 -6.51 11.50 -0.13
C ASN A 158 -5.45 11.17 -1.17
N LYS A 159 -4.46 10.36 -0.81
CA LYS A 159 -3.44 9.83 -1.72
C LYS A 159 -3.07 8.42 -1.28
N GLY A 160 -2.82 7.54 -2.25
CA GLY A 160 -2.40 6.20 -1.92
C GLY A 160 -1.77 5.48 -3.09
N ARG A 161 -0.98 4.47 -2.75
CA ARG A 161 -0.30 3.60 -3.69
C ARG A 161 -0.46 2.15 -3.25
N TYR A 162 -0.84 1.31 -4.19
CA TYR A 162 -0.86 -0.12 -4.07
C TYR A 162 0.34 -0.72 -4.79
N TYR A 163 1.17 -1.42 -4.05
CA TYR A 163 2.29 -2.18 -4.56
C TYR A 163 1.86 -3.64 -4.65
N LEU A 164 1.72 -4.16 -5.87
CA LEU A 164 1.12 -5.47 -6.10
C LEU A 164 2.02 -6.62 -5.60
N VAL A 165 3.33 -6.51 -5.84
CA VAL A 165 4.32 -7.55 -5.47
C VAL A 165 4.41 -7.74 -3.95
N PRO A 166 4.67 -6.70 -3.13
CA PRO A 166 4.69 -6.85 -1.67
C PRO A 166 3.28 -6.87 -1.05
N ARG A 167 2.21 -6.81 -1.86
CA ARG A 167 0.79 -6.76 -1.43
C ARG A 167 0.59 -5.69 -0.33
N LYS A 168 1.08 -4.50 -0.62
CA LYS A 168 1.19 -3.39 0.33
C LYS A 168 0.44 -2.17 -0.17
N TYR A 169 -0.33 -1.57 0.72
CA TYR A 169 -0.85 -0.22 0.56
C TYR A 169 0.01 0.78 1.32
N GLN A 170 0.30 1.89 0.67
CA GLN A 170 0.84 3.08 1.32
C GLN A 170 -0.18 4.19 1.18
N PHE A 171 -0.60 4.74 2.31
CA PHE A 171 -1.54 5.84 2.40
C PHE A 171 -0.82 7.09 2.86
N LEU A 172 -1.11 8.19 2.17
CA LEU A 172 -0.56 9.49 2.45
C LEU A 172 -1.71 10.47 2.62
N SER A 173 -1.64 11.29 3.67
CA SER A 173 -2.62 12.34 3.98
C SER A 173 -4.00 11.85 4.38
N ASP A 174 -4.38 12.19 5.62
CA ASP A 174 -5.71 11.95 6.20
C ASP A 174 -6.13 10.49 6.12
N VAL A 175 -5.30 9.61 6.68
CA VAL A 175 -5.51 8.16 6.65
C VAL A 175 -6.43 7.78 7.79
N ASN A 176 -7.56 7.17 7.44
CA ASN A 176 -8.55 6.71 8.39
C ASN A 176 -8.84 5.22 8.15
N ILE A 177 -8.70 4.40 9.19
CA ILE A 177 -9.16 3.01 9.21
C ILE A 177 -10.32 2.91 10.19
N LYS A 178 -11.39 2.24 9.77
CA LYS A 178 -12.54 1.95 10.61
C LYS A 178 -12.92 0.47 10.48
N ASN A 179 -13.14 -0.18 11.62
CA ASN A 179 -13.86 -1.44 11.71
C ASN A 179 -14.87 -1.37 12.87
N SER A 180 -15.45 -2.51 13.26
CA SER A 180 -16.46 -2.57 14.32
C SER A 180 -15.89 -2.37 15.72
N GLN A 181 -14.58 -2.53 15.92
CA GLN A 181 -13.93 -2.52 17.24
C GLN A 181 -13.15 -1.24 17.52
N TYR A 182 -12.55 -0.62 16.49
CA TYR A 182 -11.74 0.57 16.65
C TYR A 182 -11.72 1.46 15.41
N THR A 183 -11.22 2.68 15.62
CA THR A 183 -10.78 3.59 14.56
C THR A 183 -9.29 3.88 14.68
N LEU A 184 -8.59 4.03 13.55
CA LEU A 184 -7.19 4.43 13.50
C LEU A 184 -7.07 5.62 12.56
N ASN A 185 -6.51 6.72 13.08
CA ASN A 185 -6.23 7.93 12.33
C ASN A 185 -4.71 8.08 12.24
N SER A 186 -4.17 8.36 11.07
CA SER A 186 -2.71 8.51 10.88
C SER A 186 -2.39 9.51 9.77
N ALA A 187 -1.25 10.19 9.92
CA ALA A 187 -0.70 11.03 8.85
C ALA A 187 -0.23 10.22 7.63
N GLN A 188 0.41 9.08 7.89
CA GLN A 188 0.88 8.13 6.88
C GLN A 188 0.84 6.71 7.44
N LEU A 189 0.39 5.77 6.61
CA LEU A 189 0.25 4.38 6.99
C LEU A 189 0.70 3.44 5.87
N ASP A 190 1.55 2.47 6.20
CA ASP A 190 1.76 1.30 5.35
C ASP A 190 0.93 0.13 5.89
N TYR A 191 0.11 -0.49 5.05
CA TYR A 191 -0.75 -1.63 5.40
C TYR A 191 -0.47 -2.81 4.48
N TYR A 192 -0.07 -3.94 5.06
CA TYR A 192 0.18 -5.18 4.33
C TYR A 192 -1.07 -6.06 4.35
N THR A 193 -1.64 -6.37 3.20
CA THR A 193 -2.95 -7.05 3.13
C THR A 193 -2.87 -8.52 3.56
N THR A 194 -1.73 -9.18 3.31
CA THR A 194 -1.52 -10.59 3.68
C THR A 194 -1.43 -10.79 5.19
N THR A 195 -0.58 -10.01 5.87
CA THR A 195 -0.34 -10.16 7.30
C THR A 195 -1.24 -9.29 8.16
N ARG A 196 -1.98 -8.35 7.56
CA ARG A 196 -2.81 -7.35 8.26
C ARG A 196 -2.01 -6.50 9.25
N HIS A 197 -0.76 -6.21 8.87
CA HIS A 197 0.15 -5.38 9.64
C HIS A 197 0.03 -3.92 9.19
N ALA A 198 -0.17 -3.02 10.16
CA ALA A 198 -0.24 -1.59 9.95
C ALA A 198 0.98 -0.91 10.58
N TYR A 199 1.71 -0.12 9.79
CA TYR A 199 2.86 0.67 10.23
C TYR A 199 2.53 2.15 10.10
N MET A 200 2.60 2.86 11.22
CA MET A 200 2.24 4.27 11.35
C MET A 200 3.48 5.15 11.32
N TYR A 201 3.39 6.23 10.56
CA TYR A 201 4.44 7.23 10.43
C TYR A 201 3.83 8.62 10.65
N GLY A 202 4.34 9.34 11.67
CA GLY A 202 3.78 10.61 12.09
C GLY A 202 2.61 10.45 13.08
N PRO A 203 1.99 11.58 13.50
CA PRO A 203 0.93 11.59 14.50
C PRO A 203 -0.18 10.60 14.15
N SER A 204 -0.41 9.65 15.06
CA SER A 204 -1.36 8.56 14.85
C SER A 204 -2.11 8.26 16.14
N THR A 205 -3.40 7.95 16.01
CA THR A 205 -4.31 7.66 17.12
C THR A 205 -5.14 6.44 16.81
N ILE A 206 -5.10 5.43 17.69
CA ILE A 206 -6.01 4.28 17.69
C ILE A 206 -7.02 4.49 18.80
N SER A 207 -8.31 4.42 18.50
CA SER A 207 -9.39 4.60 19.49
C SER A 207 -10.29 3.37 19.48
N GLY A 208 -10.23 2.58 20.55
CA GLY A 208 -11.14 1.49 20.83
C GLY A 208 -12.27 1.91 21.78
N LYS A 209 -13.03 0.93 22.29
CA LYS A 209 -14.16 1.18 23.20
C LYS A 209 -13.74 1.80 24.54
N ASP A 210 -12.64 1.33 25.12
CA ASP A 210 -12.20 1.68 26.48
C ASP A 210 -10.69 1.95 26.55
N TYR A 211 -10.08 2.21 25.39
CA TYR A 211 -8.69 2.59 25.28
C TYR A 211 -8.47 3.55 24.11
N LYS A 212 -7.45 4.40 24.25
CA LYS A 212 -6.93 5.23 23.16
C LYS A 212 -5.41 5.18 23.18
N VAL A 213 -4.79 4.91 22.04
CA VAL A 213 -3.33 4.90 21.88
C VAL A 213 -2.93 6.05 20.97
N TYR A 214 -1.94 6.82 21.38
CA TYR A 214 -1.30 7.84 20.55
C TYR A 214 0.18 7.54 20.38
N CYS A 215 0.71 7.79 19.18
CA CYS A 215 2.14 7.71 18.87
C CYS A 215 2.51 8.55 17.64
N GLU A 216 3.81 8.75 17.41
CA GLU A 216 4.31 9.33 16.16
C GLU A 216 5.07 8.31 15.28
N ARG A 217 5.24 7.08 15.78
CA ARG A 217 5.71 5.92 15.01
C ARG A 217 5.24 4.65 15.71
N GLY A 218 4.70 3.70 14.95
CA GLY A 218 4.23 2.47 15.57
C GLY A 218 3.92 1.35 14.59
N PHE A 219 3.74 0.17 15.16
CA PHE A 219 3.26 -1.04 14.53
C PHE A 219 1.98 -1.49 15.23
N TYR A 220 1.01 -1.97 14.46
CA TYR A 220 -0.20 -2.55 14.98
C TYR A 220 -0.62 -3.75 14.12
N ASN A 221 -0.84 -4.88 14.76
CA ASN A 221 -1.46 -6.03 14.12
C ASN A 221 -2.99 -5.87 14.23
N THR A 222 -3.67 -5.66 13.11
CA THR A 222 -5.12 -5.40 13.10
C THR A 222 -5.95 -6.66 13.34
N THR A 223 -5.35 -7.84 13.36
CA THR A 223 -6.01 -9.13 13.64
C THR A 223 -5.92 -9.51 15.11
N SER A 224 -4.72 -9.50 15.69
CA SER A 224 -4.52 -9.82 17.11
C SER A 224 -4.70 -8.62 18.04
N GLU A 225 -4.87 -7.41 17.49
CA GLU A 225 -5.05 -6.16 18.23
C GLU A 225 -3.95 -5.89 19.26
N ASN A 226 -2.70 -6.10 18.85
CA ASN A 226 -1.50 -5.78 19.61
C ASN A 226 -0.56 -4.87 18.83
N GLY A 227 0.30 -4.13 19.54
CA GLY A 227 1.14 -3.12 18.89
C GLY A 227 2.30 -2.61 19.73
N TYR A 228 3.24 -1.99 19.02
CA TYR A 228 4.42 -1.34 19.57
C TYR A 228 4.42 0.11 19.11
N PHE A 229 4.57 1.03 20.06
CA PHE A 229 4.41 2.46 19.83
C PHE A 229 5.60 3.21 20.41
N VAL A 230 6.14 4.15 19.65
CA VAL A 230 7.28 4.98 20.07
C VAL A 230 7.05 6.43 19.66
N LYS A 231 7.87 7.33 20.22
CA LYS A 231 7.82 8.79 20.01
C LYS A 231 6.49 9.40 20.46
N LYS A 232 6.56 10.13 21.59
CA LYS A 232 5.39 10.71 22.27
C LYS A 232 4.28 9.69 22.51
N SER A 233 4.64 8.42 22.74
CA SER A 233 3.69 7.33 22.90
C SER A 233 2.90 7.46 24.21
N ARG A 234 1.60 7.22 24.12
CA ARG A 234 0.66 7.32 25.24
C ARG A 234 -0.47 6.30 25.07
N ILE A 235 -0.88 5.64 26.16
CA ILE A 235 -2.10 4.84 26.24
C ILE A 235 -3.02 5.47 27.29
N ASP A 236 -4.26 5.75 26.91
CA ASP A 236 -5.33 6.20 27.77
C ASP A 236 -6.31 5.05 27.99
N TYR A 237 -6.45 4.59 29.22
CA TYR A 237 -7.56 3.79 29.69
C TYR A 237 -8.54 4.68 30.48
N ASN A 238 -9.72 4.16 30.82
CA ASN A 238 -10.79 4.93 31.50
C ASN A 238 -10.32 5.72 32.73
N ASN A 239 -9.47 5.14 33.57
CA ASN A 239 -8.99 5.71 34.83
C ASN A 239 -7.47 5.95 34.87
N ARG A 240 -6.76 5.67 33.76
CA ARG A 240 -5.28 5.63 33.75
C ARG A 240 -4.70 6.18 32.47
N ILE A 241 -3.61 6.92 32.59
CA ILE A 241 -2.82 7.40 31.46
C ILE A 241 -1.39 6.90 31.60
N ILE A 242 -0.89 6.21 30.58
CA ILE A 242 0.45 5.61 30.55
C ILE A 242 1.28 6.34 29.49
N TYR A 243 2.39 6.93 29.91
CA TYR A 243 3.42 7.48 29.02
C TYR A 243 4.70 6.64 29.10
N GLY A 244 5.44 6.62 28.00
CA GLY A 244 6.78 6.04 27.94
C GLY A 244 7.44 6.35 26.60
N ASP A 245 8.74 6.12 26.49
CA ASP A 245 9.47 6.27 25.22
C ASP A 245 9.08 5.21 24.19
N SER A 246 8.79 4.01 24.70
CA SER A 246 8.18 2.92 23.96
C SER A 246 7.09 2.26 24.80
N LEU A 247 5.97 1.94 24.15
CA LEU A 247 4.84 1.24 24.73
C LEU A 247 4.57 -0.04 23.93
N TYR A 248 4.30 -1.12 24.65
CA TYR A 248 3.62 -2.31 24.11
C TYR A 248 2.18 -2.32 24.61
N PHE A 249 1.27 -2.78 23.77
CA PHE A 249 -0.16 -2.89 24.06
C PHE A 249 -0.70 -4.19 23.47
N GLU A 250 -1.53 -4.87 24.24
CA GLU A 250 -2.28 -6.04 23.79
C GLU A 250 -3.71 -5.97 24.32
N LYS A 251 -4.66 -5.83 23.38
CA LYS A 251 -6.07 -5.67 23.73
C LYS A 251 -6.66 -6.89 24.41
N ASN A 252 -6.36 -8.09 23.91
CA ASN A 252 -7.02 -9.33 24.34
C ASN A 252 -6.72 -9.72 25.80
N THR A 253 -5.52 -9.41 26.28
CA THR A 253 -5.09 -9.69 27.65
C THR A 253 -5.26 -8.48 28.58
N GLY A 254 -5.62 -7.32 28.02
CA GLY A 254 -5.64 -6.06 28.76
C GLY A 254 -4.25 -5.66 29.28
N PHE A 255 -3.18 -6.12 28.64
CA PHE A 255 -1.80 -5.89 29.06
C PHE A 255 -1.18 -4.73 28.30
N ALA A 256 -0.40 -3.91 29.01
CA ALA A 256 0.49 -2.94 28.42
C ALA A 256 1.82 -2.91 29.18
N SER A 257 2.90 -2.61 28.48
CA SER A 257 4.17 -2.28 29.12
C SER A 257 4.76 -0.99 28.58
N ALA A 258 5.51 -0.30 29.43
CA ALA A 258 6.19 0.94 29.08
C ALA A 258 7.67 0.81 29.43
N THR A 259 8.54 1.38 28.60
CA THR A 259 9.98 1.43 28.85
C THR A 259 10.50 2.85 28.70
N ASN A 260 11.34 3.25 29.66
CA ASN A 260 11.99 4.56 29.79
C ASN A 260 11.04 5.77 29.92
N ARG A 261 11.45 6.72 30.78
CA ARG A 261 10.73 7.99 31.06
C ARG A 261 9.24 7.78 31.29
N ILE A 262 8.92 6.79 32.10
CA ILE A 262 7.53 6.35 32.30
C ILE A 262 6.83 7.30 33.24
N LYS A 263 5.57 7.57 32.93
CA LYS A 263 4.64 8.27 33.81
C LYS A 263 3.29 7.57 33.70
N VAL A 264 2.85 6.96 34.79
CA VAL A 264 1.49 6.43 34.95
C VAL A 264 0.71 7.39 35.82
N ILE A 265 -0.45 7.85 35.35
CA ILE A 265 -1.33 8.77 36.07
C ILE A 265 -2.62 8.03 36.36
N ASP A 266 -3.01 7.96 37.63
CA ASP A 266 -4.36 7.58 38.04
C ASP A 266 -5.22 8.85 38.05
N THR A 267 -6.24 8.90 37.20
CA THR A 267 -7.08 10.09 37.05
C THR A 267 -8.12 10.22 38.15
N ILE A 268 -8.44 9.14 38.87
CA ILE A 268 -9.40 9.11 39.98
C ILE A 268 -8.69 9.58 41.26
N ASN A 269 -7.59 8.92 41.60
CA ASN A 269 -6.85 9.18 42.84
C ASN A 269 -5.82 10.31 42.71
N LYS A 270 -5.67 10.89 41.51
CA LYS A 270 -4.71 11.97 41.18
C LYS A 270 -3.25 11.62 41.51
N SER A 271 -2.93 10.33 41.59
CA SER A 271 -1.59 9.85 41.87
C SER A 271 -0.76 9.72 40.58
N VAL A 272 0.55 9.87 40.71
CA VAL A 272 1.51 9.74 39.62
C VAL A 272 2.62 8.81 40.03
N VAL A 273 2.87 7.79 39.20
CA VAL A 273 4.00 6.87 39.38
C VAL A 273 4.96 7.01 38.22
N LYS A 274 6.25 7.16 38.51
CA LYS A 274 7.33 7.28 37.52
C LYS A 274 8.33 6.15 37.67
N GLY A 275 9.04 5.82 36.60
CA GLY A 275 10.09 4.80 36.58
C GLY A 275 10.69 4.61 35.18
N HIS A 276 11.47 3.53 35.00
CA HIS A 276 12.04 3.17 33.69
C HIS A 276 11.52 1.85 33.12
N TYR A 277 10.75 1.08 33.89
CA TYR A 277 9.97 -0.04 33.36
C TYR A 277 8.62 -0.12 34.07
N ALA A 278 7.55 -0.39 33.32
CA ALA A 278 6.22 -0.58 33.86
C ALA A 278 5.45 -1.67 33.13
N GLU A 279 4.68 -2.43 33.88
CA GLU A 279 3.65 -3.34 33.39
C GLU A 279 2.30 -2.89 33.96
N VAL A 280 1.27 -2.90 33.12
CA VAL A 280 -0.10 -2.57 33.50
C VAL A 280 -1.01 -3.70 33.07
N PHE A 281 -1.77 -4.22 34.03
CA PHE A 281 -2.77 -5.26 33.81
C PHE A 281 -4.14 -4.64 34.08
N LYS A 282 -4.85 -4.27 33.00
CA LYS A 282 -6.14 -3.58 33.05
C LYS A 282 -7.19 -4.39 33.82
N GLU A 283 -7.34 -5.67 33.50
CA GLU A 283 -8.37 -6.54 34.13
C GLU A 283 -8.11 -6.82 35.62
N LYS A 284 -6.84 -6.72 36.06
CA LYS A 284 -6.46 -6.87 37.47
C LYS A 284 -6.39 -5.54 38.21
N ASP A 285 -6.66 -4.44 37.52
CA ASP A 285 -6.45 -3.07 37.99
C ASP A 285 -5.07 -2.87 38.67
N SER A 286 -4.01 -3.47 38.12
CA SER A 286 -2.68 -3.48 38.77
C SER A 286 -1.58 -2.85 37.91
N VAL A 287 -0.57 -2.30 38.57
CA VAL A 287 0.60 -1.66 37.96
C VAL A 287 1.85 -2.11 38.70
N PHE A 288 2.84 -2.60 37.95
CA PHE A 288 4.17 -2.92 38.45
C PHE A 288 5.18 -1.95 37.84
N ILE A 289 5.95 -1.22 38.66
CA ILE A 289 6.93 -0.23 38.19
C ILE A 289 8.27 -0.46 38.86
N THR A 290 9.34 -0.45 38.07
CA THR A 290 10.72 -0.63 38.56
C THR A 290 11.68 0.39 37.94
N LYS A 291 12.93 0.33 38.41
CA LYS A 291 14.07 1.14 37.96
C LYS A 291 13.83 2.64 38.20
N ARG A 292 14.27 3.11 39.37
CA ARG A 292 14.07 4.50 39.86
C ARG A 292 12.59 4.85 40.01
N ALA A 293 11.84 3.96 40.66
CA ALA A 293 10.42 4.14 40.89
C ALA A 293 10.17 5.28 41.88
N VAL A 294 9.24 6.18 41.54
CA VAL A 294 8.79 7.26 42.43
C VAL A 294 7.28 7.34 42.39
N PHE A 295 6.65 7.22 43.56
CA PHE A 295 5.21 7.42 43.76
C PHE A 295 4.97 8.82 44.30
N ILE A 296 4.01 9.53 43.71
CA ILE A 296 3.62 10.90 44.09
C ILE A 296 2.10 10.90 44.28
N ASN A 297 1.64 11.26 45.46
CA ASN A 297 0.23 11.49 45.76
C ASN A 297 -0.01 12.99 45.98
N ARG A 298 -1.13 13.52 45.49
CA ARG A 298 -1.47 14.95 45.55
C ARG A 298 -2.86 15.16 46.10
#